data_AF-A0A8H3YQ33-F1
#
_entry.id   AF-A0A8H3YQ33-F1
#
_cell.length_a   1.000
_cell.length_b   1.000
_cell.length_c   1.000
_cell.angle_alpha   90.00
_cell.angle_beta   90.00
_cell.angle_gamma   90.00
#
_symmetry.space_group_name_H-M   'P 1'
#
loop_
_entity.id
_entity.type
_entity.pdbx_description
1 polymer ?
#
loop_
_entity_poly.entity_id
_entity_poly.type
_entity_poly.pdbx_seq_one_letter_code
_entity_poly.pdbx_strand_id
1 'polypeptide(L)'
;MENPIPRKFFLFTYPRTASNLPTKILSPENQPSLLKSKFEYFFAPTLAWKLGPAQLGGKPFSAWSEDWKTGLRQSFTECAQTLADACKKAEEEGKDIYIKEHVNWLLDPVVESLWAFGNTEMGTDNTTWTIGANILPGGSQTHSPGNETIFSDEFLMSWR
;
A
#
# COMPACT_ATOMS: atom_id res chain seq x y z
N MET A 1 17.94 -28.38 9.82
CA MET A 1 16.50 -28.09 9.79
C MET A 1 16.37 -26.75 9.11
N GLU A 2 15.77 -26.69 7.92
CA GLU A 2 15.45 -25.39 7.30
C GLU A 2 14.46 -24.68 8.21
N ASN A 3 14.79 -23.44 8.60
CA ASN A 3 13.79 -22.60 9.27
C ASN A 3 12.66 -22.35 8.25
N PRO A 4 11.40 -22.59 8.62
CA PRO A 4 10.29 -22.31 7.73
C PRO A 4 10.29 -20.82 7.38
N ILE A 5 10.13 -20.52 6.08
CA ILE A 5 9.98 -19.15 5.59
C ILE A 5 8.76 -18.53 6.31
N PRO A 6 8.90 -17.36 6.95
CA PRO A 6 7.77 -16.76 7.65
C PRO A 6 6.58 -16.45 6.73
N ARG A 7 5.39 -16.66 7.28
CA ARG A 7 4.12 -16.39 6.59
C ARG A 7 3.83 -14.89 6.61
N LYS A 8 3.19 -14.43 5.53
CA LYS A 8 2.91 -13.01 5.31
C LYS A 8 1.42 -12.80 5.12
N PHE A 9 0.75 -12.22 6.11
CA PHE A 9 -0.68 -11.90 6.07
C PHE A 9 -0.91 -10.43 5.77
N PHE A 10 -1.66 -10.16 4.71
CA PHE A 10 -2.09 -8.82 4.34
C PHE A 10 -3.62 -8.73 4.39
N LEU A 11 -4.15 -8.00 5.38
CA LEU A 11 -5.56 -7.67 5.48
C LEU A 11 -5.86 -6.34 4.78
N PHE A 12 -6.51 -6.41 3.63
CA PHE A 12 -7.11 -5.25 2.98
C PHE A 12 -8.47 -4.92 3.60
N THR A 13 -8.65 -3.67 3.99
CA THR A 13 -9.90 -3.18 4.57
C THR A 13 -10.35 -1.89 3.88
N TYR A 14 -11.61 -1.52 4.03
CA TYR A 14 -12.08 -0.18 3.68
C TYR A 14 -12.47 0.54 4.98
N PRO A 15 -12.19 1.86 5.15
CA PRO A 15 -12.39 2.57 6.42
C PRO A 15 -13.88 2.78 6.74
N ARG A 16 -14.53 1.74 7.25
CA ARG A 16 -15.90 1.73 7.79
C ARG A 16 -15.90 1.20 9.21
N THR A 17 -17.06 1.27 9.87
CA THR A 17 -17.28 1.03 11.31
C THR A 17 -16.63 -0.25 11.88
N ALA A 18 -16.49 -1.31 11.08
CA ALA A 18 -15.95 -2.60 11.53
C ALA A 18 -14.61 -3.00 10.90
N SER A 19 -13.90 -2.09 10.21
CA SER A 19 -12.64 -2.41 9.51
C SER A 19 -11.56 -2.97 10.44
N ASN A 20 -11.58 -2.61 11.73
CA ASN A 20 -10.64 -3.08 12.73
C ASN A 20 -11.10 -4.32 13.51
N LEU A 21 -12.36 -4.74 13.34
CA LEU A 21 -12.91 -5.88 14.09
C LEU A 21 -12.13 -7.18 13.86
N PRO A 22 -11.75 -7.56 12.62
CA PRO A 22 -10.93 -8.74 12.40
C PRO A 22 -9.59 -8.70 13.15
N THR A 23 -8.91 -7.56 13.15
CA THR A 23 -7.65 -7.39 13.89
C THR A 23 -7.84 -7.56 15.39
N LYS A 24 -8.96 -7.06 15.95
CA LYS A 24 -9.28 -7.26 17.37
C LYS A 24 -9.58 -8.71 17.72
N ILE A 25 -10.27 -9.44 16.84
CA ILE A 25 -10.57 -10.86 17.02
C ILE A 25 -9.28 -11.70 16.93
N LEU A 26 -8.41 -11.40 15.97
CA LEU A 26 -7.13 -12.09 15.79
C LEU A 26 -6.12 -11.76 16.89
N SER A 27 -6.18 -10.54 17.45
CA SER A 27 -5.28 -10.04 18.49
C SER A 27 -3.80 -10.30 18.19
N PRO A 28 -3.28 -9.82 17.04
CA PRO A 28 -1.92 -10.11 16.59
C PRO A 28 -0.85 -9.68 17.61
N GLU A 29 -1.11 -8.65 18.41
CA GLU A 29 -0.24 -8.18 19.49
C GLU A 29 0.03 -9.23 20.59
N ASN A 30 -0.89 -10.18 20.76
CA ASN A 30 -0.83 -11.26 21.74
C ASN A 30 -0.31 -12.58 21.14
N GLN A 31 0.03 -12.62 19.84
CA GLN A 31 0.59 -13.80 19.20
C GLN A 31 2.13 -13.73 19.19
N PRO A 32 2.84 -14.57 19.96
CA PRO A 32 4.31 -14.50 20.06
C PRO A 32 5.04 -14.89 18.77
N SER A 33 4.37 -15.61 17.86
CA SER A 33 4.90 -15.98 16.54
C SER A 33 4.90 -14.82 15.54
N LEU A 34 4.17 -13.73 15.82
CA LEU A 34 4.11 -12.57 14.94
C LEU A 34 5.20 -11.54 15.29
N LEU A 35 5.77 -10.94 14.25
CA LEU A 35 6.58 -9.74 14.40
C LEU A 35 5.67 -8.61 14.93
N LYS A 36 6.06 -8.01 16.05
CA LYS A 36 5.36 -6.85 16.59
C LYS A 36 5.61 -5.63 15.71
N SER A 37 4.59 -5.23 14.96
CA SER A 37 4.61 -3.97 14.21
C SER A 37 4.39 -2.79 15.16
N LYS A 38 5.11 -1.68 14.91
CA LYS A 38 4.83 -0.38 15.54
C LYS A 38 3.78 0.41 14.76
N PHE A 39 3.45 -0.02 13.55
CA PHE A 39 2.55 0.65 12.63
C PHE A 39 1.21 -0.08 12.61
N GLU A 40 0.13 0.67 12.85
CA GLU A 40 -1.23 0.17 12.59
C GLU A 40 -1.49 0.09 11.07
N TYR A 41 -0.92 1.04 10.33
CA TYR A 41 -0.95 1.13 8.87
C TYR A 41 0.37 1.74 8.38
N PHE A 42 1.02 1.11 7.41
CA PHE A 42 2.24 1.60 6.76
C PHE A 42 1.96 2.77 5.82
N PHE A 43 0.82 2.77 5.11
CA PHE A 43 0.52 3.76 4.07
C PHE A 43 -0.30 4.97 4.54
N ALA A 44 -0.59 5.06 5.84
CA ALA A 44 -1.23 6.24 6.45
C ALA A 44 -0.52 7.58 6.13
N PRO A 45 0.84 7.68 6.05
CA PRO A 45 1.51 8.94 5.73
C PRO A 45 1.09 9.57 4.40
N THR A 46 0.66 8.75 3.43
CA THR A 46 0.20 9.23 2.12
C THR A 46 -1.09 10.06 2.21
N LEU A 47 -1.87 9.90 3.28
CA LEU A 47 -3.07 10.70 3.52
C LEU A 47 -2.78 12.18 3.72
N ALA A 48 -1.62 12.52 4.30
CA ALA A 48 -1.25 13.92 4.48
C ALA A 48 -1.12 14.64 3.13
N TRP A 49 -0.74 13.91 2.08
CA TRP A 49 -0.67 14.43 0.72
C TRP A 49 -2.06 14.52 0.08
N LYS A 50 -2.91 13.50 0.25
CA LYS A 50 -4.26 13.46 -0.32
C LYS A 50 -5.22 14.47 0.33
N LEU A 51 -5.17 14.61 1.66
CA LEU A 51 -6.07 15.43 2.50
C LEU A 51 -5.44 16.74 2.98
N GLY A 52 -4.17 16.98 2.66
CA GLY A 52 -3.42 18.15 3.10
C GLY A 52 -3.87 19.46 2.46
N PRO A 53 -3.14 20.56 2.72
CA PRO A 53 -3.51 21.92 2.27
C PRO A 53 -3.71 22.06 0.76
N ALA A 54 -3.09 21.17 -0.03
CA ALA A 54 -3.22 21.14 -1.49
C ALA A 54 -4.61 20.66 -1.98
N GLN A 55 -5.39 20.02 -1.10
CA GLN A 55 -6.71 19.43 -1.38
C GLN A 55 -6.71 18.52 -2.61
N LEU A 56 -5.68 17.68 -2.76
CA LEU A 56 -5.52 16.81 -3.93
C LEU A 56 -6.72 15.87 -4.12
N GLY A 57 -7.31 15.37 -3.02
CA GLY A 57 -8.50 14.52 -3.07
C GLY A 57 -9.76 15.17 -3.67
N GLY A 58 -9.75 16.49 -3.90
CA GLY A 58 -10.84 17.21 -4.56
C GLY A 58 -10.56 17.65 -5.99
N LYS A 59 -9.43 17.22 -6.59
CA LYS A 59 -9.00 17.65 -7.92
C LYS A 59 -8.62 16.45 -8.80
N PRO A 60 -8.89 16.51 -10.12
CA PRO A 60 -8.42 15.49 -11.04
C PRO A 60 -6.89 15.44 -11.06
N PHE A 61 -6.33 14.27 -11.33
CA PHE A 61 -4.88 14.03 -11.38
C PHE A 61 -4.15 14.97 -12.36
N SER A 62 -4.82 15.35 -13.46
CA SER A 62 -4.30 16.31 -14.45
C SER A 62 -4.08 17.72 -13.89
N ALA A 63 -4.80 18.11 -12.84
CA ALA A 63 -4.69 19.42 -12.20
C ALA A 63 -3.62 19.45 -11.09
N TRP A 64 -2.94 18.33 -10.81
CA TRP A 64 -1.89 18.27 -9.80
C TRP A 64 -0.58 18.81 -10.36
N SER A 65 0.17 19.57 -9.56
CA SER A 65 1.51 19.99 -9.96
C SER A 65 2.49 18.81 -9.91
N GLU A 66 3.56 18.91 -10.68
CA GLU A 66 4.63 17.89 -10.70
C GLU A 66 5.30 17.73 -9.33
N ASP A 67 5.43 18.81 -8.55
CA ASP A 67 5.95 18.74 -7.17
C ASP A 67 5.06 17.88 -6.28
N TRP A 68 3.74 18.01 -6.40
CA TRP A 68 2.78 17.22 -5.63
C TRP A 68 2.78 15.74 -6.06
N LYS A 69 2.81 15.47 -7.37
CA LYS A 69 2.95 14.10 -7.89
C LYS A 69 4.24 13.46 -7.39
N THR A 70 5.35 14.19 -7.48
CA THR A 70 6.67 13.73 -7.01
C THR A 70 6.66 13.46 -5.51
N GLY A 71 6.12 14.38 -4.70
CA GLY A 71 6.05 14.23 -3.26
C GLY A 71 5.17 13.07 -2.80
N LEU A 72 4.00 12.86 -3.43
CA LEU A 72 3.15 11.70 -3.14
C LEU A 72 3.84 10.40 -3.55
N ARG A 73 4.46 10.34 -4.74
CA ARG A 73 5.23 9.17 -5.20
C ARG A 73 6.38 8.85 -4.25
N GLN A 74 7.08 9.87 -3.77
CA GLN A 74 8.13 9.70 -2.77
C GLN A 74 7.55 9.13 -1.46
N SER A 75 6.44 9.67 -0.97
CA SER A 75 5.77 9.17 0.24
C SER A 75 5.36 7.70 0.11
N PHE A 76 4.80 7.31 -1.04
CA PHE A 76 4.52 5.91 -1.35
C PHE A 76 5.77 5.03 -1.31
N THR A 77 6.88 5.53 -1.87
CA THR A 77 8.17 4.82 -1.92
C THR A 77 8.75 4.61 -0.52
N GLU A 78 8.68 5.62 0.35
CA GLU A 78 9.12 5.52 1.75
C GLU A 78 8.27 4.53 2.56
N CYS A 79 6.95 4.50 2.33
CA CYS A 79 6.05 3.53 2.93
C CYS A 79 6.40 2.10 2.46
N ALA A 80 6.66 1.91 1.16
CA ALA A 80 7.08 0.63 0.59
C ALA A 80 8.43 0.16 1.15
N GLN A 81 9.38 1.07 1.36
CA GLN A 81 10.65 0.75 2.01
C GLN A 81 10.45 0.28 3.45
N THR A 82 9.64 1.02 4.22
CA THR A 82 9.33 0.66 5.61
C THR A 82 8.66 -0.73 5.69
N LEU A 83 7.79 -1.04 4.73
CA LEU A 83 7.16 -2.35 4.59
C LEU A 83 8.18 -3.46 4.25
N ALA A 84 9.07 -3.21 3.29
CA ALA A 84 10.13 -4.15 2.94
C ALA A 84 11.05 -4.45 4.14
N ASP A 85 11.43 -3.40 4.89
CA ASP A 85 12.26 -3.54 6.09
C ASP A 85 11.56 -4.38 7.17
N ALA A 86 10.24 -4.23 7.33
CA ALA A 86 9.45 -5.04 8.24
C ALA A 86 9.39 -6.51 7.81
N CYS A 87 9.19 -6.79 6.52
CA CYS A 87 9.24 -8.15 5.98
C CYS A 87 10.61 -8.80 6.19
N LYS A 88 11.68 -8.07 5.88
CA LYS A 88 13.06 -8.56 6.09
C LYS A 88 13.33 -8.86 7.55
N LYS A 89 12.89 -7.99 8.47
CA LYS A 89 13.03 -8.21 9.90
C LYS A 89 12.26 -9.45 10.39
N ALA A 90 11.07 -9.68 9.85
CA ALA A 90 10.29 -10.90 10.12
C ALA A 90 11.06 -12.16 9.69
N GLU A 91 11.70 -12.14 8.51
CA GLU A 91 12.59 -13.20 8.03
C GLU A 91 13.80 -13.42 8.94
N GLU A 92 14.50 -12.35 9.32
CA GLU A 92 15.66 -12.41 10.21
C GLU A 92 15.32 -12.96 11.62
N GLU A 93 14.14 -12.62 12.16
CA GLU A 93 13.66 -13.09 13.46
C GLU A 93 12.92 -14.44 13.39
N GLY A 94 12.68 -14.99 12.20
CA GLY A 94 11.88 -16.20 12.01
C GLY A 94 10.43 -16.06 12.49
N LYS A 95 9.85 -14.87 12.36
CA LYS A 95 8.49 -14.53 12.80
C LYS A 95 7.58 -14.21 11.63
N ASP A 96 6.34 -14.69 11.70
CA ASP A 96 5.31 -14.34 10.75
C ASP A 96 4.99 -12.84 10.80
N ILE A 97 4.44 -12.28 9.73
CA ILE A 97 4.04 -10.86 9.69
C ILE A 97 2.55 -10.72 9.36
N TYR A 98 1.88 -9.84 10.08
CA TYR A 98 0.49 -9.46 9.85
C TYR A 98 0.40 -7.95 9.64
N ILE A 99 -0.22 -7.56 8.54
CA ILE A 99 -0.37 -6.16 8.15
C ILE A 99 -1.82 -5.90 7.81
N LYS A 100 -2.28 -4.72 8.16
CA LYS A 100 -3.58 -4.20 7.78
C LYS A 100 -3.41 -2.88 7.06
N GLU A 101 -4.14 -2.71 5.97
CA GLU A 101 -4.23 -1.44 5.27
C GLU A 101 -5.67 -1.06 4.93
N HIS A 102 -5.87 0.23 4.68
CA HIS A 102 -7.04 0.72 4.00
C HIS A 102 -6.79 0.79 2.50
N VAL A 103 -7.56 0.02 1.71
CA VAL A 103 -7.31 -0.19 0.27
C VAL A 103 -7.37 1.12 -0.51
N ASN A 104 -8.20 2.09 -0.10
CA ASN A 104 -8.27 3.40 -0.73
C ASN A 104 -6.99 4.24 -0.55
N TRP A 105 -6.11 3.87 0.37
CA TRP A 105 -4.79 4.50 0.52
C TRP A 105 -3.77 3.92 -0.45
N LEU A 106 -4.05 2.76 -1.02
CA LEU A 106 -3.16 2.01 -1.92
C LEU A 106 -3.57 2.11 -3.39
N LEU A 107 -4.69 2.77 -3.69
CA LEU A 107 -5.14 2.97 -5.07
C LEU A 107 -4.13 3.81 -5.85
N ASP A 108 -3.94 3.44 -7.11
CA ASP A 108 -3.26 4.29 -8.07
C ASP A 108 -3.98 5.66 -8.15
N PRO A 109 -3.29 6.78 -7.94
CA PRO A 109 -3.89 8.12 -8.03
C PRO A 109 -4.57 8.43 -9.37
N VAL A 110 -4.06 7.87 -10.47
CA VAL A 110 -4.65 8.02 -11.81
C VAL A 110 -5.99 7.30 -11.85
N VAL A 111 -6.05 6.08 -11.32
CA VAL A 111 -7.29 5.29 -11.27
C VAL A 111 -8.27 5.93 -10.30
N GLU A 112 -7.84 6.34 -9.10
CA GLU A 112 -8.68 7.06 -8.13
C GLU A 112 -9.30 8.33 -8.75
N SER A 113 -8.52 9.10 -9.51
CA SER A 113 -9.01 10.26 -10.25
C SER A 113 -10.03 9.88 -11.32
N LEU A 114 -9.80 8.79 -12.05
CA LEU A 114 -10.73 8.30 -13.06
C LEU A 114 -12.10 7.95 -12.45
N TRP A 115 -12.11 7.26 -11.30
CA TRP A 115 -13.35 6.93 -10.60
C TRP A 115 -14.08 8.17 -10.06
N ALA A 116 -13.34 9.19 -9.62
CA ALA A 116 -13.92 10.39 -9.01
C ALA A 116 -14.42 11.43 -10.05
N PHE A 117 -13.70 11.61 -11.16
CA PHE A 117 -13.93 12.71 -12.12
C PHE A 117 -14.28 12.23 -13.53
N GLY A 118 -14.12 10.94 -13.83
CA GLY A 118 -14.38 10.35 -15.15
C GLY A 118 -13.27 10.62 -16.17
N ASN A 119 -13.45 10.08 -17.38
CA ASN A 119 -12.44 10.08 -18.45
C ASN A 119 -12.13 11.46 -19.05
N THR A 120 -12.99 12.45 -18.86
CA THR A 120 -12.85 13.78 -19.51
C THR A 120 -11.77 14.65 -18.90
N GLU A 121 -11.30 14.31 -17.70
CA GLU A 121 -10.30 15.09 -16.95
C GLU A 121 -8.96 14.36 -16.79
N MET A 122 -8.78 13.25 -17.51
CA MET A 122 -7.52 12.54 -17.63
C MET A 122 -6.61 13.36 -18.54
N GLY A 123 -5.50 13.86 -18.01
CA GLY A 123 -4.50 14.58 -18.80
C GLY A 123 -3.81 13.65 -19.81
N THR A 124 -2.65 14.06 -20.33
CA THR A 124 -1.86 13.18 -21.21
C THR A 124 -1.07 12.11 -20.45
N ASP A 125 -0.98 12.21 -19.12
CA ASP A 125 -0.27 11.26 -18.27
C ASP A 125 -1.27 10.31 -17.59
N ASN A 126 -1.41 9.12 -18.18
CA ASN A 126 -2.25 8.03 -17.67
C ASN A 126 -1.39 6.83 -17.27
N THR A 127 -0.12 7.06 -16.96
CA THR A 127 0.80 5.96 -16.66
C THR A 127 0.49 5.41 -15.27
N THR A 128 0.22 4.11 -15.19
CA THR A 128 0.00 3.42 -13.91
C THR A 128 1.19 3.63 -12.98
N TRP A 129 0.91 3.96 -11.73
CA TRP A 129 1.91 4.14 -10.68
C TRP A 129 2.27 2.79 -10.08
N THR A 130 3.34 2.18 -10.57
CA THR A 130 3.91 0.99 -9.94
C THR A 130 5.00 1.39 -8.94
N ILE A 131 4.69 1.26 -7.65
CA ILE A 131 5.58 1.64 -6.54
C ILE A 131 6.36 0.45 -6.04
N GLY A 132 7.63 0.68 -5.72
CA GLY A 132 8.46 -0.31 -5.05
C GLY A 132 9.02 -1.38 -5.98
N ALA A 133 9.07 -1.12 -7.30
CA ALA A 133 9.57 -2.10 -8.27
C ALA A 133 10.98 -2.66 -7.97
N ASN A 134 11.82 -1.86 -7.30
CA ASN A 134 13.17 -2.25 -6.88
C ASN A 134 13.29 -2.53 -5.36
N ILE A 135 12.20 -2.39 -4.61
CA ILE A 135 12.16 -2.43 -3.14
C ILE A 135 11.38 -3.65 -2.66
N LEU A 136 10.27 -3.93 -3.34
CA LEU A 136 9.34 -5.00 -3.02
C LEU A 136 9.62 -6.22 -3.90
N PRO A 137 9.42 -7.44 -3.38
CA PRO A 137 9.64 -8.67 -4.14
C PRO A 137 8.67 -8.77 -5.32
N GLY A 138 9.18 -9.27 -6.45
CA GLY A 138 8.43 -9.40 -7.70
C GLY A 138 9.24 -8.84 -8.85
N GLY A 139 9.91 -9.70 -9.63
CA GLY A 139 10.80 -9.25 -10.71
C GLY A 139 10.06 -8.65 -11.91
N SER A 140 8.80 -9.01 -12.10
CA SER A 140 7.88 -8.42 -13.07
C SER A 140 6.98 -7.42 -12.35
N GLN A 141 6.56 -6.37 -13.05
CA GLN A 141 5.77 -5.25 -12.51
C GLN A 141 4.43 -5.19 -13.24
N THR A 142 3.70 -6.30 -13.21
CA THR A 142 2.44 -6.41 -13.94
C THR A 142 1.25 -5.95 -13.11
N HIS A 143 0.22 -5.45 -13.80
CA HIS A 143 -1.06 -5.09 -13.20
C HIS A 143 -2.17 -5.77 -14.00
N SER A 144 -2.80 -6.77 -13.39
CA SER A 144 -3.97 -7.44 -13.94
C SER A 144 -5.17 -6.48 -14.02
N PRO A 145 -6.17 -6.74 -14.87
CA PRO A 145 -7.30 -5.82 -15.04
C PRO A 145 -8.08 -5.45 -13.77
N GLY A 146 -7.95 -6.23 -12.69
CA GLY A 146 -8.56 -5.94 -11.38
C GLY A 146 -7.61 -5.35 -10.35
N ASN A 147 -6.32 -5.18 -10.67
CA ASN A 147 -5.33 -4.61 -9.77
C ASN A 147 -5.16 -3.11 -10.05
N GLU A 148 -6.04 -2.33 -9.42
CA GLU A 148 -6.03 -0.86 -9.46
C GLU A 148 -5.15 -0.23 -8.36
N THR A 149 -4.31 -1.04 -7.71
CA THR A 149 -3.42 -0.57 -6.64
C THR A 149 -2.08 -0.13 -7.19
N ILE A 150 -1.30 0.58 -6.37
CA ILE A 150 0.09 0.95 -6.66
C ILE A 150 1.06 -0.25 -6.68
N PHE A 151 0.60 -1.44 -6.30
CA PHE A 151 1.43 -2.63 -6.17
C PHE A 151 1.31 -3.52 -7.40
N SER A 152 2.40 -4.18 -7.77
CA SER A 152 2.37 -5.20 -8.81
C SER A 152 1.65 -6.47 -8.36
N ASP A 153 1.12 -7.23 -9.31
CA ASP A 153 0.50 -8.54 -9.07
C ASP A 153 1.48 -9.49 -8.36
N GLU A 154 2.75 -9.46 -8.76
CA GLU A 154 3.80 -10.29 -8.19
C GLU A 154 4.02 -10.01 -6.70
N PHE A 155 4.03 -8.73 -6.32
CA PHE A 155 4.12 -8.36 -4.92
C PHE A 155 2.91 -8.86 -4.14
N LEU A 156 1.69 -8.60 -4.63
CA LEU A 156 0.45 -9.01 -3.97
C LEU A 156 0.37 -10.53 -3.80
N MET A 157 0.76 -11.28 -4.83
CA MET A 157 0.80 -12.75 -4.79
C MET A 157 1.87 -13.33 -3.87
N SER A 158 2.86 -12.52 -3.46
CA SER A 158 3.91 -12.93 -2.53
C SER A 158 3.42 -13.08 -1.07
N TRP A 159 2.23 -12.56 -0.74
CA TRP A 159 1.62 -12.64 0.59
C TRP A 159 0.80 -13.93 0.73
N ARG A 160 1.30 -14.90 1.51
CA ARG A 160 0.71 -16.22 1.73
C ARG A 160 1.01 -16.74 3.14
#